data_AF-A0A246EBC3-F1
#
_entry.id   AF-A0A246EBC3-F1
#
_cell.length_a   1.000
_cell.length_b   1.000
_cell.length_c   1.000
_cell.angle_alpha   90.00
_cell.angle_beta   90.00
_cell.angle_gamma   90.00
#
_symmetry.space_group_name_H-M   'P 1'
#
loop_
_entity.id
_entity.type
_entity.pdbx_description
1 polymer ?
#
loop_
_entity_poly.entity_id
_entity_poly.type
_entity_poly.pdbx_seq_one_letter_code
_entity_poly.pdbx_strand_id
1 'polypeptide(L)' 'MRRLGSAGDRSGWRVSAQPAPWVCPTCGDPLRFEILDDEAFLVAWSCLNCGLVRITEPA' A
#
# COMPACT_ATOMS: atom_id res chain seq x y z
N MET A 1 5.02 2.88 50.63
CA MET A 1 5.26 1.69 49.78
C MET A 1 3.94 1.09 49.27
N ARG A 2 3.22 1.74 48.36
CA ARG A 2 2.14 1.10 47.58
C ARG A 2 2.12 1.74 46.19
N ARG A 3 2.46 0.93 45.20
CA ARG A 3 2.56 1.27 43.77
C ARG A 3 1.14 1.33 43.19
N LEU A 4 0.80 2.44 42.55
CA LEU A 4 -0.35 2.62 41.66
C LEU A 4 0.20 3.53 40.55
N GLY A 5 0.23 3.22 39.26
CA GLY A 5 -0.30 2.14 38.44
C GLY A 5 -0.19 2.69 37.01
N SER A 6 0.89 2.36 36.31
CA SER A 6 1.08 2.72 34.91
C SER A 6 0.37 1.69 34.04
N ALA A 7 -0.66 2.10 33.30
CA ALA A 7 -1.20 1.35 32.18
C ALA A 7 -1.69 2.35 31.13
N GLY A 8 -0.79 2.69 30.20
CA GLY A 8 -1.11 3.44 29.01
C GLY A 8 -1.23 2.48 27.84
N ASP A 9 -2.40 1.87 27.65
CA ASP A 9 -2.67 1.01 26.50
C ASP A 9 -3.34 1.83 25.41
N ARG A 10 -2.53 2.63 24.70
CA ARG A 10 -2.96 3.43 23.55
C ARG A 10 -2.37 2.82 22.28
N SER A 11 -2.88 1.67 21.83
CA SER A 11 -2.46 1.08 20.55
C SER A 11 -3.52 0.13 20.01
N GLY A 12 -4.64 0.69 19.55
CA GLY A 12 -5.76 -0.04 18.96
C GLY A 12 -6.08 0.40 17.53
N TRP A 13 -5.13 0.95 16.79
CA TRP A 13 -5.28 1.10 15.33
C TRP A 13 -4.50 -0.01 14.65
N ARG A 14 -5.22 -1.11 14.36
CA ARG A 14 -4.85 -1.96 13.24
C ARG A 14 -5.03 -1.11 11.99
N VAL A 15 -3.99 -0.37 11.62
CA VAL A 15 -3.87 0.08 10.24
C VAL A 15 -3.83 -1.21 9.45
N SER A 16 -4.95 -1.57 8.82
CA SER A 16 -4.95 -2.61 7.80
C SER A 16 -3.82 -2.24 6.86
N ALA A 17 -2.72 -2.98 6.95
CA ALA A 17 -1.57 -2.84 6.06
C ALA A 17 -2.04 -3.33 4.70
N GLN A 18 -2.95 -2.58 4.10
CA GLN A 18 -3.30 -2.70 2.71
C GLN A 18 -1.97 -2.53 2.01
N PRO A 19 -1.50 -3.56 1.29
CA PRO A 19 -0.23 -3.47 0.61
C PRO A 19 -0.27 -2.19 -0.22
N ALA A 20 0.75 -1.36 -0.01
CA ALA A 20 0.86 -0.11 -0.69
C ALA A 20 0.64 -0.33 -2.20
N PRO A 21 -0.19 0.48 -2.88
CA PRO A 21 -0.62 0.20 -4.25
C PRO A 21 0.54 0.14 -5.25
N TRP A 22 1.71 0.69 -4.90
CA TRP A 22 2.94 0.66 -5.68
C TRP A 22 3.85 -0.55 -5.41
N VAL A 23 3.41 -1.53 -4.61
CA VAL A 23 4.19 -2.75 -4.31
C VAL A 23 3.54 -3.96 -4.95
N CYS A 24 4.34 -4.77 -5.65
CA CYS A 24 3.85 -6.00 -6.26
C CYS A 24 3.43 -6.99 -5.14
N PRO A 25 2.16 -7.43 -5.08
CA PRO A 25 1.71 -8.39 -4.07
C PRO A 25 2.31 -9.78 -4.27
N THR A 26 2.91 -10.05 -5.42
CA THR A 26 3.46 -11.37 -5.77
C THR A 26 4.90 -11.55 -5.28
N CYS A 27 5.74 -10.51 -5.37
CA CYS A 27 7.16 -10.60 -5.05
C CYS A 27 7.66 -9.52 -4.08
N GLY A 28 6.85 -8.51 -3.77
CA GLY A 28 7.27 -7.37 -2.94
C GLY A 28 8.13 -6.33 -3.64
N ASP A 29 8.42 -6.50 -4.93
CA ASP A 29 9.19 -5.56 -5.74
C ASP A 29 8.35 -4.29 -6.06
N PRO A 30 8.97 -3.09 -6.15
CA PRO A 30 8.26 -1.89 -6.57
C PRO A 30 7.66 -2.02 -7.98
N LEU A 31 6.41 -1.60 -8.13
CA LEU A 31 5.77 -1.49 -9.43
C LEU A 31 6.24 -0.22 -10.13
N ARG A 32 6.58 -0.35 -11.43
CA ARG A 32 6.84 0.79 -12.30
C ARG A 32 5.51 1.38 -12.76
N PHE A 33 5.35 2.69 -12.68
CA PHE A 33 4.13 3.35 -13.15
C PHE A 33 4.33 3.95 -14.54
N GLU A 34 3.28 3.90 -15.35
CA GLU A 34 3.16 4.59 -16.63
C GLU A 34 1.77 5.23 -16.70
N ILE A 35 1.74 6.51 -17.08
CA ILE A 35 0.49 7.24 -17.30
C ILE A 35 -0.01 6.83 -18.68
N LEU A 36 -1.16 6.17 -18.73
CA LEU A 36 -1.78 5.74 -19.98
C LEU A 36 -2.62 6.86 -20.59
N ASP A 37 -3.34 7.59 -19.73
CA ASP A 37 -4.21 8.70 -20.12
C ASP A 37 -4.22 9.71 -18.98
N ASP A 38 -3.69 10.92 -19.23
CA ASP A 38 -3.59 11.95 -18.20
C ASP A 38 -4.91 12.68 -17.94
N GLU A 39 -5.82 12.70 -18.91
CA GLU A 39 -7.15 13.31 -18.75
C GLU A 39 -8.09 12.43 -17.90
N ALA A 40 -7.99 11.11 -18.04
CA ALA A 40 -8.74 10.12 -17.27
C ALA A 40 -8.00 9.64 -16.00
N PHE A 41 -6.81 10.19 -15.70
CA PHE A 41 -5.95 9.77 -14.59
C PHE A 41 -5.70 8.26 -14.55
N LEU A 42 -5.60 7.62 -15.73
CA LEU A 42 -5.35 6.19 -15.85
C LEU A 42 -3.85 5.91 -15.69
N VAL A 43 -3.52 5.17 -14.63
CA VAL A 43 -2.14 4.76 -14.34
C VAL A 43 -2.02 3.25 -14.39
N ALA A 44 -1.11 2.75 -15.23
CA ALA A 44 -0.69 1.37 -15.24
C ALA A 44 0.49 1.17 -14.28
N TRP A 45 0.47 0.06 -13.56
CA TRP A 45 1.48 -0.40 -12.63
C TRP A 45 2.00 -1.76 -13.07
N SER A 46 3.28 -1.81 -13.42
CA SER A 46 3.92 -2.96 -14.05
C SER A 46 5.04 -3.48 -13.15
N CYS A 47 4.98 -4.76 -12.75
CA CYS A 47 6.08 -5.44 -12.10
C CYS A 47 7.03 -6.02 -13.16
N LEU A 48 8.24 -5.49 -13.25
CA LEU A 48 9.23 -5.98 -14.22
C LEU A 48 9.81 -7.36 -13.84
N ASN A 49 9.68 -7.78 -12.59
CA ASN A 49 10.16 -9.08 -12.11
C ASN A 49 9.14 -10.22 -12.35
N CYS A 50 7.84 -9.93 -12.24
CA CYS A 50 6.78 -10.95 -12.35
C CYS A 50 5.92 -10.83 -13.60
N GLY A 51 5.96 -9.70 -14.31
CA GLY A 51 5.07 -9.40 -15.44
C GLY A 51 3.64 -9.04 -15.03
N LEU A 52 3.38 -8.76 -13.75
CA LEU A 52 2.08 -8.31 -13.26
C LEU A 52 1.79 -6.90 -13.78
N VAL A 53 0.62 -6.68 -14.39
CA VAL A 53 0.12 -5.35 -14.75
C VAL A 53 -1.19 -5.09 -14.03
N ARG A 54 -1.31 -3.93 -13.38
CA ARG A 54 -2.53 -3.44 -12.74
C ARG A 54 -2.84 -2.03 -13.21
N ILE A 55 -4.11 -1.74 -13.46
CA ILE A 55 -4.58 -0.39 -13.78
C ILE A 55 -5.33 0.11 -12.55
N THR A 56 -4.98 1.31 -12.08
CA THR A 56 -5.75 2.00 -11.04
C THR A 56 -6.58 3.07 -11.72
N GLU A 57 -7.89 2.89 -11.72
CA GLU A 57 -8.86 3.91 -12.10
C GLU A 57 -9.10 4.82 -10.88
N PRO A 58 -9.20 6.15 -11.05
CA PRO A 58 -9.68 7.02 -9.99
C PRO A 58 -11.13 6.65 -9.65
N ALA A 59 -11.41 6.42 -8.36
CA ALA A 59 -12.76 6.12 -7.85
C ALA A 59 -13.65 7.36 -7.75
#